data_AF-A0A117LZS4-F1
#
_entry.id   AF-A0A117LZS4-F1
#
_cell.length_a   1.000
_cell.length_b   1.000
_cell.length_c   1.000
_cell.angle_alpha   90.00
_cell.angle_beta   90.00
_cell.angle_gamma   90.00
#
_symmetry.space_group_name_H-M   'P 1'
#
loop_
_entity.id
_entity.type
_entity.pdbx_description
1 polymer ?
#
loop_
_entity_poly.entity_id
_entity_poly.type
_entity_poly.pdbx_seq_one_letter_code
_entity_poly.pdbx_strand_id
1 'polypeptide(L)' 'MKEKEKKYKPTAIARMFNIRPGTVAQRFASPYAEKRWGVVTERRPDGSINRYVPESNLHFWKENISYVGRPVFKKDD' A
#
# COMPACT_ATOMS: atom_id res chain seq x y z
N MET A 1 -14.70 -18.27 -13.82
CA MET A 1 -13.63 -18.49 -12.81
C MET A 1 -13.25 -17.13 -12.26
N LYS A 2 -13.43 -16.85 -10.96
CA LYS A 2 -12.94 -15.58 -10.39
C LYS A 2 -11.42 -15.69 -10.31
N GLU A 3 -10.70 -15.05 -11.23
CA GLU A 3 -9.26 -14.88 -11.11
C GLU A 3 -8.98 -14.26 -9.75
N LYS A 4 -8.20 -14.95 -8.92
CA LYS A 4 -7.79 -14.42 -7.61
C LYS A 4 -6.90 -13.22 -7.90
N GLU A 5 -7.39 -12.03 -7.57
CA GLU A 5 -6.62 -10.80 -7.66
C GLU A 5 -5.25 -10.97 -6.99
N LYS A 6 -4.18 -10.62 -7.70
CA LYS A 6 -2.83 -10.78 -7.19
C LYS A 6 -2.60 -9.82 -6.02
N LYS A 7 -2.01 -10.36 -4.95
CA LYS A 7 -1.70 -9.62 -3.72
C LYS A 7 -0.19 -9.47 -3.61
N TYR A 8 0.28 -8.23 -3.54
CA TYR A 8 1.69 -7.89 -3.49
C TYR A 8 2.12 -7.56 -2.07
N LYS A 9 3.21 -8.21 -1.64
CA LYS A 9 3.88 -7.96 -0.36
C LYS A 9 4.82 -6.75 -0.45
N PRO A 10 5.23 -6.16 0.68
CA PRO A 10 6.17 -5.03 0.69
C PRO A 10 7.44 -5.28 -0.14
N THR A 11 8.01 -6.48 -0.03
CA THR A 11 9.21 -6.87 -0.79
C THR A 11 8.97 -6.94 -2.29
N ALA A 12 7.79 -7.39 -2.71
CA ALA A 12 7.40 -7.43 -4.13
C ALA A 12 7.21 -6.02 -4.67
N ILE A 13 6.55 -5.14 -3.93
CA ILE A 13 6.39 -3.72 -4.26
C ILE A 13 7.76 -3.02 -4.36
N ALA A 14 8.65 -3.25 -3.39
CA ALA A 14 10.00 -2.68 -3.39
C ALA A 14 10.77 -3.03 -4.68
N ARG A 15 10.72 -4.30 -5.09
CA ARG A 15 11.35 -4.78 -6.33
C ARG A 15 10.68 -4.23 -7.58
N MET A 16 9.34 -4.21 -7.60
CA MET A 16 8.55 -3.80 -8.77
C MET A 16 8.72 -2.32 -9.10
N PHE A 17 8.81 -1.47 -8.08
CA PHE A 17 8.91 -0.01 -8.25
C PHE A 17 10.33 0.53 -8.01
N ASN A 18 11.30 -0.35 -7.79
CA ASN A 18 12.67 0.01 -7.43
C ASN A 18 12.75 0.98 -6.22
N ILE A 19 11.88 0.76 -5.23
CA ILE A 19 11.82 1.57 -4.00
C ILE A 19 12.60 0.84 -2.90
N ARG A 20 13.34 1.60 -2.08
CA ARG A 20 14.05 1.03 -0.93
C ARG A 20 13.07 0.25 -0.03
N PRO A 21 13.39 -1.00 0.38
CA PRO A 21 12.51 -1.81 1.21
C PRO A 21 12.05 -1.12 2.49
N GLY A 22 12.93 -0.34 3.14
CA GLY A 22 12.59 0.44 4.32
C GLY A 22 11.51 1.50 4.08
N THR A 23 11.54 2.18 2.93
CA THR A 23 10.52 3.16 2.54
C THR A 23 9.17 2.47 2.30
N VAL A 24 9.17 1.32 1.63
CA VAL A 24 7.93 0.54 1.43
C VAL A 24 7.37 0.05 2.77
N ALA A 25 8.22 -0.45 3.66
CA ALA A 25 7.81 -0.89 4.99
C ALA A 25 7.17 0.25 5.81
N GLN A 26 7.76 1.46 5.79
CA GLN A 26 7.17 2.63 6.44
C GLN A 26 5.82 3.02 5.82
N ARG A 27 5.69 3.00 4.48
CA ARG A 27 4.42 3.26 3.79
C ARG A 27 3.34 2.25 4.18
N PHE A 28 3.68 0.96 4.30
CA PHE A 28 2.80 -0.10 4.78
C PHE A 28 2.46 -0.01 6.27
N ALA A 29 3.28 0.69 7.07
CA ALA A 29 3.03 0.92 8.50
C ALA A 29 2.29 2.24 8.78
N SER A 30 2.11 3.08 7.76
CA SER A 30 1.45 4.36 7.91
C SER A 30 -0.04 4.19 8.27
N PRO A 31 -0.60 5.05 9.14
CA PRO A 31 -2.05 5.09 9.35
C PRO A 31 -2.84 5.48 8.09
N TYR A 32 -2.17 6.06 7.08
CA TYR A 32 -2.78 6.45 5.80
C TYR A 32 -2.47 5.45 4.68
N ALA A 33 -1.98 4.25 5.01
CA ALA A 33 -1.47 3.30 4.01
C ALA A 33 -2.53 2.85 3.00
N GLU A 34 -3.76 2.64 3.47
CA GLU A 34 -4.90 2.28 2.64
C GLU A 34 -5.22 3.39 1.64
N LYS A 35 -5.32 4.63 2.10
CA LYS A 35 -5.73 5.77 1.25
C LYS A 35 -4.65 6.22 0.26
N ARG A 36 -3.37 6.13 0.63
CA ARG A 36 -2.26 6.66 -0.19
C ARG A 36 -1.64 5.65 -1.12
N TRP A 37 -1.61 4.39 -0.69
CA TRP A 37 -0.85 3.34 -1.34
C TRP A 37 -1.70 2.08 -1.57
N GLY A 38 -3.01 2.16 -1.30
CA GLY A 38 -3.94 1.05 -1.48
C GLY A 38 -3.59 -0.19 -0.68
N VAL A 39 -2.90 -0.02 0.46
CA VAL A 39 -2.51 -1.13 1.33
C VAL A 39 -3.74 -1.64 2.08
N VAL A 40 -4.07 -2.91 1.87
CA VAL A 40 -5.13 -3.62 2.57
C VAL A 40 -4.52 -4.30 3.80
N THR A 41 -5.17 -4.12 4.94
CA THR A 41 -4.82 -4.78 6.19
C THR A 41 -5.88 -5.81 6.53
N GLU A 42 -5.51 -7.09 6.52
CA GLU A 42 -6.39 -8.21 6.79
C GLU A 42 -5.97 -8.87 8.11
N ARG A 43 -6.89 -8.94 9.07
CA ARG A 43 -6.65 -9.65 10.31
C ARG A 43 -7.00 -11.12 10.12
N ARG A 44 -6.05 -12.00 10.37
CA ARG A 44 -6.23 -13.44 10.26
C ARG A 44 -6.90 -14.00 11.51
N PRO A 45 -7.54 -15.19 11.41
CA PRO A 45 -8.16 -15.85 12.56
C PRO A 45 -7.15 -16.19 13.67
N ASP A 46 -5.86 -16.34 13.36
CA ASP A 46 -4.80 -16.53 14.36
C ASP A 46 -4.40 -15.23 15.10
N GLY A 47 -4.99 -14.10 14.74
CA GLY A 47 -4.71 -12.79 15.33
C GLY A 47 -3.58 -12.02 14.62
N SER A 48 -2.78 -12.67 13.76
CA SER A 48 -1.77 -11.97 12.97
C SER A 48 -2.37 -10.99 11.95
N ILE A 49 -1.60 -9.95 11.64
CA ILE A 49 -1.99 -8.90 10.69
C ILE A 49 -1.25 -9.16 9.37
N ASN A 50 -2.02 -9.33 8.31
CA ASN A 50 -1.52 -9.49 6.95
C ASN A 50 -1.73 -8.20 6.16
N ARG A 51 -0.63 -7.54 5.76
CA ARG A 51 -0.69 -6.36 4.89
C ARG A 51 -0.24 -6.69 3.47
N TYR A 52 -0.99 -6.22 2.48
CA TYR A 52 -0.72 -6.42 1.06
C TYR A 52 -1.32 -5.31 0.21
N VAL A 53 -0.86 -5.17 -1.02
CA VAL A 53 -1.46 -4.28 -2.03
C VAL A 53 -2.08 -5.16 -3.13
N PRO A 54 -3.38 -5.05 -3.41
CA PRO A 54 -3.99 -5.74 -4.54
C PRO A 54 -3.51 -5.16 -5.88
N GLU A 55 -3.55 -5.96 -6.94
CA GLU A 55 -3.10 -5.54 -8.29
C GLU A 55 -3.81 -4.28 -8.78
N SER A 56 -5.12 -4.16 -8.51
CA SER A 56 -5.94 -2.98 -8.81
C SER A 56 -5.37 -1.68 -8.22
N ASN A 57 -4.71 -1.75 -7.06
CA ASN A 57 -4.16 -0.61 -6.33
C ASN A 57 -2.68 -0.31 -6.65
N LEU A 58 -2.05 -1.05 -7.57
CA LEU A 58 -0.65 -0.79 -7.94
C LEU A 58 -0.44 0.58 -8.60
N HIS A 59 -1.49 1.18 -9.17
CA HIS A 59 -1.41 2.51 -9.79
C HIS A 59 -0.97 3.59 -8.78
N PHE A 60 -1.38 3.50 -7.51
CA PHE A 60 -0.93 4.39 -6.44
C PHE A 60 0.59 4.40 -6.22
N TRP A 61 1.29 3.35 -6.67
CA TRP A 61 2.75 3.23 -6.56
C TRP A 61 3.49 3.66 -7.83
N LYS A 62 2.83 3.63 -8.99
CA LYS A 62 3.40 4.11 -10.27
C LYS A 62 3.62 5.62 -10.26
N GLU A 63 2.72 6.37 -9.63
CA GLU A 63 2.65 7.83 -9.75
C GLU A 63 3.33 8.60 -8.60
N ASN A 64 3.73 7.92 -7.51
CA ASN A 64 4.13 8.57 -6.24
C ASN A 64 5.60 8.32 -5.83
N ILE A 65 6.52 8.80 -6.66
CA ILE A 65 7.97 8.82 -6.34
C ILE A 65 8.32 10.06 -5.49
N SER A 66 7.60 11.16 -5.67
CA SER A 66 7.81 12.38 -4.89
C SER A 66 7.04 12.34 -3.56
N TYR A 67 7.76 12.60 -2.49
CA TYR A 67 7.26 12.77 -1.12
C TYR A 67 6.04 13.68 -1.06
N VAL A 68 4.83 13.10 -1.00
CA VAL A 68 3.61 13.84 -0.66
C VAL A 68 3.57 14.02 0.86
N GLY A 69 3.79 15.25 1.34
CA GLY A 69 3.78 15.64 2.75
C GLY A 69 2.50 15.28 3.51
N ARG A 70 2.26 15.86 4.69
CA ARG A 70 1.06 15.57 5.51
C ARG A 70 -0.23 15.73 4.68
N PRO A 71 -1.20 14.80 4.74
CA PRO A 71 -2.40 14.91 3.91
C PRO A 71 -3.17 16.17 4.29
N VAL A 72 -3.37 17.06 3.33
CA VAL A 72 -4.28 18.21 3.46
C VAL A 72 -5.65 17.70 3.07
N PHE A 73 -6.48 17.34 4.06
CA PHE A 73 -7.88 17.06 3.80
C PHE A 73 -8.54 18.41 3.50
N LYS A 74 -8.91 18.67 2.24
CA LYS A 74 -9.84 19.76 1.95
C LYS A 74 -11.14 19.41 2.67
N LYS A 75 -11.53 20.25 3.63
CA LYS A 75 -12.92 20.32 4.06
C LYS A 75 -13.67 20.93 2.88
N ASP A 76 -14.59 20.18 2.30
CA ASP A 76 -15.68 20.79 1.53
C ASP A 76 -16.41 21.75 2.49
N ASP A 77 -16.49 23.02 2.11
CA ASP A 77 -17.28 24.09 2.72
C ASP A 77 -18.62 24.19 1.98
#